data_AF-A0A1W9TAT1-F1
#
_entry.id   AF-A0A1W9TAT1-F1
#
_cell.length_a   1.000
_cell.length_b   1.000
_cell.length_c   1.000
_cell.angle_alpha   90.00
_cell.angle_beta   90.00
_cell.angle_gamma   90.00
#
_symmetry.space_group_name_H-M   'P 1'
#
loop_
_entity.id
_entity.type
_entity.pdbx_description
1 polymer ?
#
loop_
_entity_poly.entity_id
_entity_poly.type
_entity_poly.pdbx_seq_one_letter_code
_entity_poly.pdbx_strand_id
1 'polypeptide(L)'
;MKRSKLLFTALFFCLLLDGCVTGGGMGLDFYNNIEKTNQLSPGMSHKEVLGILGKPKSTQFVGDKVTLKYSLHQEWKGFVPYYLVFDKKTARLVSWYADEAEYQRNQMMWMQTLQAFQEARKAEEQAQAQAQSSGQSGGGGGGTYMEGYDPNANYYTNDSYWAGSGYHYDD
;
A
#
# COMPACT_ATOMS: atom_id res chain seq x y z
N MET A 1 18.83 16.65 53.21
CA MET A 1 18.48 15.99 51.93
C MET A 1 17.36 16.76 51.22
N LYS A 2 17.62 17.96 50.65
CA LYS A 2 16.58 18.78 49.99
C LYS A 2 17.08 19.55 48.76
N ARG A 3 18.23 19.17 48.18
CA ARG A 3 18.79 19.84 46.99
C ARG A 3 18.79 18.98 45.73
N SER A 4 18.53 17.68 45.85
CA SER A 4 18.61 16.72 44.73
C SER A 4 17.34 16.61 43.88
N LYS A 5 16.22 17.22 44.31
CA LYS A 5 14.95 17.15 43.59
C LYS A 5 14.77 18.27 42.55
N LEU A 6 15.53 19.37 42.64
CA LEU A 6 15.39 20.49 41.70
C LEU A 6 16.09 20.25 40.35
N LEU A 7 17.14 19.42 40.33
CA LEU A 7 17.89 19.13 39.09
C LEU A 7 17.19 18.10 38.21
N PHE A 8 16.39 17.20 38.77
CA PHE A 8 15.66 16.19 38.00
C PHE A 8 14.44 16.76 37.26
N THR A 9 13.82 17.81 37.80
CA THR A 9 12.63 18.43 37.19
C THR A 9 12.98 19.33 36.01
N ALA A 10 14.19 19.90 35.97
CA ALA A 10 14.64 20.75 34.86
C ALA A 10 15.02 19.91 33.61
N LEU A 11 15.54 18.69 33.80
CA LEU A 11 15.93 17.83 32.68
C LEU A 11 14.72 17.25 31.92
N PHE A 12 13.58 17.09 32.58
CA PHE A 12 12.34 16.60 31.97
C PHE A 12 11.64 17.67 31.12
N PHE A 13 11.89 18.95 31.40
CA PHE A 13 11.27 20.06 30.66
C PHE A 13 12.03 20.42 29.37
N CYS A 14 13.34 20.15 29.30
CA CYS A 14 14.13 20.40 28.08
C CYS A 14 13.96 19.31 27.00
N LEU A 15 13.60 18.08 27.36
CA LEU A 15 13.38 16.98 26.39
C LEU A 15 12.03 17.03 25.66
N LEU A 16 11.14 17.97 26.03
CA LEU A 16 9.85 18.19 25.36
C LEU A 16 9.89 19.30 24.29
N LEU A 17 11.03 19.98 24.12
CA LEU A 17 11.16 21.13 23.22
C LEU A 17 12.02 20.88 21.97
N ASP A 18 12.66 19.70 21.84
CA ASP A 18 13.29 19.26 20.58
C ASP A 18 12.28 18.57 19.63
N GLY A 19 11.01 19.00 19.70
CA GLY A 19 10.07 18.84 18.62
C GLY A 19 10.56 19.66 17.43
N CYS A 20 11.41 19.04 16.62
CA CYS A 20 11.87 19.56 15.34
C CYS A 20 10.68 20.17 14.60
N VAL A 21 10.68 21.50 14.45
CA VAL A 21 9.67 22.24 13.69
C VAL A 21 9.81 21.89 12.21
N THR A 22 9.39 20.69 11.87
CA THR A 22 9.19 20.29 10.49
C THR A 22 7.91 20.99 10.07
N GLY A 23 8.07 22.12 9.39
CA GLY A 23 7.00 22.92 8.78
C GLY A 23 6.21 22.14 7.73
N GLY A 24 5.40 21.21 8.19
CA GLY A 24 4.37 20.52 7.45
C GLY A 24 3.29 20.21 8.45
N GLY A 25 2.29 21.08 8.53
CA GLY A 25 1.11 20.88 9.38
C GLY A 25 0.46 19.54 9.06
N MET A 26 0.85 18.50 9.79
CA MET A 26 0.03 17.32 10.07
C MET A 26 -0.86 17.62 11.27
N GLY A 27 -1.48 18.81 11.29
CA GLY A 27 -2.58 19.09 12.20
C GLY A 27 -3.81 18.42 11.61
N LEU A 28 -4.41 17.49 12.36
CA LEU A 28 -5.84 17.17 12.57
C LEU A 28 -6.93 17.44 11.49
N ASP A 29 -6.59 17.91 10.30
CA ASP A 29 -7.48 18.24 9.18
C ASP A 29 -7.81 17.02 8.30
N PHE A 30 -7.65 15.81 8.84
CA PHE A 30 -8.03 14.58 8.14
C PHE A 30 -9.54 14.42 8.05
N TYR A 31 -10.30 15.14 8.87
CA TYR A 31 -11.77 15.14 8.83
C TYR A 31 -12.28 16.15 7.79
N ASN A 32 -12.97 15.62 6.77
CA ASN A 32 -13.73 16.36 5.76
C ASN A 32 -12.96 17.50 5.03
N ASN A 33 -11.78 17.20 4.48
CA ASN A 33 -10.95 18.21 3.81
C ASN A 33 -11.45 18.63 2.41
N ILE A 34 -12.55 18.06 1.91
CA ILE A 34 -13.17 18.48 0.65
C ILE A 34 -13.65 19.95 0.68
N GLU A 35 -14.07 20.45 1.84
CA GLU A 35 -14.54 21.83 2.00
C GLU A 35 -13.45 22.86 1.74
N LYS A 36 -12.18 22.47 1.89
CA LYS A 36 -11.03 23.32 1.54
C LYS A 36 -11.01 23.66 0.05
N THR A 37 -11.66 22.86 -0.81
CA THR A 37 -11.79 23.17 -2.23
C THR A 37 -12.65 24.41 -2.51
N ASN A 38 -13.52 24.82 -1.57
CA ASN A 38 -14.29 26.06 -1.68
C ASN A 38 -13.41 27.31 -1.56
N GLN A 39 -12.19 27.17 -1.04
CA GLN A 39 -11.21 28.25 -0.98
C GLN A 39 -10.39 28.36 -2.27
N LEU A 40 -10.56 27.44 -3.21
CA LEU A 40 -9.86 27.48 -4.49
C LEU A 40 -10.55 28.45 -5.44
N SER A 41 -9.73 29.13 -6.23
CA SER A 41 -10.18 30.04 -7.28
C SER A 41 -9.32 29.85 -8.53
N PRO A 42 -9.90 29.95 -9.73
CA PRO A 42 -9.11 30.03 -10.95
C PRO A 42 -8.07 31.16 -10.86
N GLY A 43 -6.86 30.92 -11.35
CA GLY A 43 -5.75 31.88 -11.25
C GLY A 43 -4.80 31.65 -10.07
N MET A 44 -5.14 30.80 -9.10
CA MET A 44 -4.25 30.50 -7.97
C MET A 44 -2.94 29.84 -8.43
N SER A 45 -1.84 30.20 -7.76
CA SER A 45 -0.54 29.55 -7.95
C SER A 45 -0.49 28.19 -7.26
N HIS A 46 0.47 27.37 -7.69
CA HIS A 46 0.78 26.11 -7.00
C HIS A 46 1.01 26.29 -5.49
N LYS A 47 1.69 27.37 -5.08
CA LYS A 47 2.01 27.61 -3.67
C LYS A 47 0.77 27.89 -2.83
N GLU A 48 -0.17 28.66 -3.37
CA GLU A 48 -1.44 28.96 -2.70
C GLU A 48 -2.28 27.68 -2.54
N VAL A 49 -2.38 26.88 -3.61
CA VAL A 49 -3.09 25.60 -3.57
C VAL A 49 -2.46 24.64 -2.56
N LEU A 50 -1.12 24.55 -2.51
CA LEU A 50 -0.40 23.75 -1.52
C LEU A 50 -0.64 24.25 -0.09
N GLY A 51 -0.81 25.55 0.11
CA GLY A 51 -1.15 26.12 1.41
C GLY A 51 -2.55 25.73 1.89
N ILE A 52 -3.49 25.53 0.95
CA ILE A 52 -4.88 25.16 1.24
C ILE A 52 -5.01 23.63 1.41
N LEU A 53 -4.63 22.87 0.38
CA LEU A 53 -4.87 21.42 0.31
C LEU A 53 -3.71 20.56 0.81
N GLY A 54 -2.56 21.16 1.09
CA GLY A 54 -1.33 20.41 1.37
C GLY A 54 -0.73 19.77 0.13
N LYS A 55 0.14 18.77 0.33
CA LYS A 55 0.86 18.10 -0.76
C LYS A 55 -0.06 17.18 -1.56
N PRO A 56 0.02 17.19 -2.90
CA PRO A 56 -0.74 16.25 -3.73
C PRO A 56 -0.22 14.82 -3.56
N LYS A 57 -1.09 13.84 -3.84
CA LYS A 57 -0.73 12.42 -3.91
C LYS A 57 0.15 12.12 -5.12
N SER A 58 -0.12 12.78 -6.24
CA SER A 58 0.73 12.71 -7.42
C SER A 58 0.58 13.94 -8.31
N THR A 59 1.58 14.14 -9.16
CA THR A 59 1.60 15.20 -10.17
C THR A 59 1.80 14.57 -11.54
N GLN A 60 1.02 14.98 -12.51
CA GLN A 60 1.10 14.51 -13.89
C GLN A 60 1.23 15.69 -14.85
N PHE A 61 2.00 15.49 -15.92
CA PHE A 61 2.20 16.49 -16.96
C PHE A 61 1.61 15.92 -18.25
N VAL A 62 0.47 16.47 -18.69
CA VAL A 62 -0.25 15.96 -19.86
C VAL A 62 -0.43 17.13 -20.84
N GLY A 63 0.33 17.08 -21.93
CA GLY A 63 0.38 18.17 -22.92
C GLY A 63 0.80 19.51 -22.30
N ASP A 64 -0.05 20.53 -22.47
CA ASP A 64 0.13 21.88 -21.93
C ASP A 64 -0.50 22.06 -20.53
N LYS A 65 -0.84 20.96 -19.85
CA LYS A 65 -1.48 20.98 -18.54
C LYS A 65 -0.65 20.23 -17.50
N VAL A 66 -0.63 20.77 -16.29
CA VAL A 66 -0.11 20.08 -15.10
C VAL A 66 -1.30 19.70 -14.25
N THR A 67 -1.48 18.41 -13.97
CA THR A 67 -2.60 17.93 -13.19
C THR A 67 -2.09 17.38 -11.86
N LEU A 68 -2.58 17.94 -10.76
CA LEU A 68 -2.32 17.45 -9.41
C LEU A 68 -3.46 16.56 -8.97
N LYS A 69 -3.13 15.37 -8.46
CA LYS A 69 -4.09 14.45 -7.87
C LYS A 69 -4.05 14.55 -6.37
N TYR A 70 -5.22 14.75 -5.77
CA TYR A 70 -5.46 14.74 -4.34
C TYR A 70 -6.39 13.58 -3.97
N SER A 71 -6.30 13.15 -2.73
CA SER A 71 -7.20 12.16 -2.13
C SER A 71 -7.89 12.85 -0.97
N LEU A 72 -9.04 13.47 -1.23
CA LEU A 72 -9.74 14.31 -0.28
C LEU A 72 -10.78 13.49 0.48
N HIS A 73 -10.80 13.62 1.79
CA HIS A 73 -11.81 12.97 2.63
C HIS A 73 -13.11 13.77 2.57
N GLN A 74 -14.21 13.09 2.30
CA GLN A 74 -15.57 13.58 2.41
C GLN A 74 -16.30 12.76 3.48
N GLU A 75 -17.08 13.43 4.32
CA GLU A 75 -17.89 12.76 5.34
C GLU A 75 -18.80 11.68 4.71
N TRP A 76 -18.91 10.52 5.37
CA TRP A 76 -19.71 9.35 4.92
C TRP A 76 -19.28 8.66 3.62
N LYS A 77 -18.46 9.31 2.79
CA LYS A 77 -17.97 8.78 1.52
C LYS A 77 -16.51 8.31 1.60
N GLY A 78 -15.75 8.82 2.56
CA GLY A 78 -14.33 8.53 2.71
C GLY A 78 -13.49 9.31 1.69
N PHE A 79 -12.43 8.68 1.18
CA PHE A 79 -11.46 9.36 0.30
C PHE A 79 -11.90 9.36 -1.17
N VAL A 80 -12.13 10.56 -1.71
CA VAL A 80 -12.51 10.84 -3.10
C VAL A 80 -11.29 11.42 -3.85
N PRO A 81 -10.94 10.90 -5.03
CA PRO A 81 -9.88 11.46 -5.85
C PRO A 81 -10.33 12.80 -6.46
N TYR A 82 -9.51 13.83 -6.28
CA TYR A 82 -9.70 15.16 -6.84
C TYR A 82 -8.54 15.52 -7.75
N TYR A 83 -8.86 16.09 -8.91
CA TYR A 83 -7.88 16.54 -9.88
C TYR A 83 -7.91 18.05 -9.98
N LEU A 84 -6.77 18.68 -9.79
CA LEU A 84 -6.56 20.10 -9.99
C LEU A 84 -5.72 20.30 -11.24
N VAL A 85 -6.26 21.05 -12.20
CA VAL A 85 -5.65 21.28 -13.51
C VAL A 85 -5.04 22.67 -13.53
N PHE A 86 -3.75 22.74 -13.80
CA PHE A 86 -2.99 23.96 -13.98
C PHE A 86 -2.60 24.10 -15.45
N ASP A 87 -2.58 25.35 -15.92
CA ASP A 87 -1.98 25.68 -17.20
C ASP A 87 -0.45 25.73 -17.07
N LYS A 88 0.26 25.05 -17.97
CA LYS A 88 1.72 24.93 -17.89
C LYS A 88 2.44 26.25 -18.18
N LYS A 89 1.86 27.13 -19.00
CA LYS A 89 2.49 28.40 -19.43
C LYS A 89 2.39 29.45 -18.33
N THR A 90 1.22 29.54 -17.72
CA THR A 90 0.91 30.55 -16.70
C THR A 90 1.14 30.04 -15.27
N ALA A 91 1.31 28.72 -15.09
CA ALA A 91 1.43 28.05 -13.81
C ALA A 91 0.26 28.35 -12.86
N ARG A 92 -0.93 28.62 -13.42
CA ARG A 92 -2.15 28.98 -12.69
C ARG A 92 -3.18 27.88 -12.72
N LEU A 93 -3.92 27.75 -11.62
CA LEU A 93 -5.05 26.86 -11.49
C LEU A 93 -6.13 27.26 -12.50
N VAL A 94 -6.56 26.32 -13.32
CA VAL A 94 -7.60 26.49 -14.34
C VAL A 94 -8.93 25.95 -13.82
N SER A 95 -8.91 24.73 -13.28
CA SER A 95 -10.10 24.05 -12.78
C SER A 95 -9.75 22.94 -11.80
N TRP A 96 -10.75 22.46 -11.08
CA TRP A 96 -10.65 21.29 -10.23
C TRP A 96 -11.96 20.51 -10.24
N TYR A 97 -11.87 19.18 -10.10
CA TYR A 97 -13.05 18.31 -10.13
C TYR A 97 -12.80 17.00 -9.36
N ALA A 98 -13.89 16.42 -8.86
CA ALA A 98 -13.90 15.06 -8.34
C ALA A 98 -13.92 14.06 -9.50
N ASP A 99 -13.13 13.00 -9.43
CA ASP A 99 -13.24 11.86 -10.35
C ASP A 99 -14.05 10.73 -9.70
N GLU A 100 -15.36 10.86 -9.79
CA GLU A 100 -16.31 9.87 -9.28
C GLU A 100 -16.18 8.50 -9.97
N ALA A 101 -15.80 8.51 -11.25
CA ALA A 101 -15.61 7.28 -11.99
C ALA A 101 -14.39 6.51 -11.46
N GLU A 102 -13.29 7.20 -11.12
CA GLU A 102 -12.15 6.58 -10.46
C GLU A 102 -12.50 6.10 -9.05
N TYR A 103 -13.25 6.89 -8.28
CA TYR A 103 -13.74 6.46 -6.97
C TYR A 103 -14.49 5.12 -7.07
N GLN A 104 -15.46 5.02 -7.99
CA GLN A 104 -16.22 3.79 -8.20
C GLN A 104 -15.35 2.62 -8.67
N ARG A 105 -14.41 2.84 -9.59
CA ARG A 105 -13.45 1.81 -10.01
C ARG A 105 -12.62 1.29 -8.84
N ASN A 106 -12.14 2.19 -7.98
CA ASN A 106 -11.36 1.84 -6.80
C ASN A 106 -12.21 1.02 -5.81
N GLN A 107 -13.49 1.38 -5.61
CA GLN A 107 -14.41 0.62 -4.76
C GLN A 107 -14.65 -0.80 -5.31
N MET A 108 -14.92 -0.93 -6.62
CA MET A 108 -15.15 -2.24 -7.24
C MET A 108 -13.91 -3.12 -7.18
N MET A 109 -12.73 -2.56 -7.47
CA MET A 109 -11.47 -3.29 -7.37
C MET A 109 -11.21 -3.79 -5.95
N TRP A 110 -11.55 -2.98 -4.94
CA TRP A 110 -11.38 -3.39 -3.56
C TRP A 110 -12.31 -4.54 -3.17
N MET A 111 -13.57 -4.48 -3.60
CA MET A 111 -14.52 -5.58 -3.39
C MET A 111 -14.07 -6.88 -4.05
N GLN A 112 -13.58 -6.83 -5.29
CA GLN A 112 -13.07 -8.01 -6.00
C GLN A 112 -11.85 -8.60 -5.29
N THR A 113 -10.94 -7.74 -4.85
CA THR A 113 -9.73 -8.17 -4.13
C THR A 113 -10.08 -8.84 -2.81
N LEU A 114 -11.01 -8.27 -2.04
CA LEU A 114 -11.49 -8.86 -0.79
C LEU A 114 -12.14 -10.22 -1.00
N GLN A 115 -12.95 -10.36 -2.05
CA GLN A 115 -13.56 -11.64 -2.40
C GLN A 115 -12.51 -12.68 -2.75
N ALA A 116 -11.53 -12.31 -3.60
CA ALA A 116 -10.44 -13.21 -3.98
C ALA A 116 -9.63 -13.68 -2.76
N PHE A 117 -9.34 -12.79 -1.81
CA PHE A 117 -8.67 -13.18 -0.56
C PHE A 117 -9.50 -14.14 0.29
N GLN A 118 -10.82 -13.97 0.34
CA GLN A 118 -11.69 -14.90 1.08
C GLN A 118 -11.73 -16.28 0.43
N GLU A 119 -11.81 -16.34 -0.89
CA GLU A 119 -11.82 -17.59 -1.65
C GLU A 119 -10.47 -18.32 -1.54
N ALA A 120 -9.35 -17.60 -1.65
CA ALA A 120 -8.01 -18.16 -1.46
C ALA A 120 -7.84 -18.78 -0.07
N ARG A 121 -8.23 -18.08 1.01
CA ARG A 121 -8.17 -18.63 2.37
C ARG A 121 -9.02 -19.89 2.53
N LYS A 122 -10.23 -19.92 1.96
CA LYS A 122 -11.10 -21.10 2.01
C LYS A 122 -10.49 -22.29 1.26
N ALA A 123 -9.87 -22.05 0.10
CA ALA A 123 -9.20 -23.08 -0.67
C ALA A 123 -7.97 -23.64 0.08
N GLU A 124 -7.17 -22.78 0.71
CA GLU A 124 -6.05 -23.21 1.57
C GLU A 124 -6.52 -24.05 2.76
N GLU A 125 -7.60 -23.65 3.43
CA GLU A 125 -8.18 -24.39 4.55
C GLU A 125 -8.74 -25.76 4.11
N GLN A 126 -9.38 -25.84 2.94
CA GLN A 126 -9.86 -27.11 2.37
C GLN A 126 -8.72 -28.03 1.93
N ALA A 127 -7.64 -27.48 1.37
CA ALA A 127 -6.45 -28.26 1.02
C ALA A 127 -5.77 -28.85 2.27
N GLN A 128 -5.71 -28.08 3.37
CA GLN A 128 -5.20 -28.57 4.65
C GLN A 128 -6.11 -29.66 5.27
N ALA A 129 -7.43 -29.49 5.20
CA ALA A 129 -8.38 -30.49 5.69
C ALA A 129 -8.35 -31.78 4.86
N GLN A 130 -8.20 -31.70 3.53
CA GLN A 130 -8.07 -32.88 2.67
C GLN A 130 -6.76 -33.62 2.92
N ALA A 131 -5.64 -32.91 3.12
CA ALA A 131 -4.35 -33.51 3.49
C ALA A 131 -4.39 -34.25 4.84
N GLN A 132 -5.18 -33.78 5.80
CA GLN A 132 -5.41 -34.47 7.07
C GLN A 132 -6.34 -35.70 6.91
N SER A 133 -7.31 -35.67 5.98
CA SER A 133 -8.22 -36.79 5.72
C SER A 133 -7.60 -37.94 4.91
N SER A 134 -6.62 -37.66 4.04
CA SER A 134 -5.88 -38.69 3.30
C SER A 134 -4.83 -39.42 4.14
N GLY A 135 -4.62 -39.03 5.41
CA GLY A 135 -3.71 -39.66 6.35
C GLY A 135 -4.30 -40.83 7.15
N GLN A 136 -5.57 -41.19 6.95
CA GLN A 136 -6.22 -42.25 7.74
C GLN A 136 -6.90 -43.31 6.87
N SER A 137 -6.08 -44.14 6.25
CA SER A 137 -6.49 -45.45 5.71
C SER A 137 -5.28 -46.38 5.70
N GLY A 138 -5.31 -47.43 6.51
CA GLY A 138 -4.35 -48.53 6.40
C GLY A 138 -3.94 -49.19 7.72
N GLY A 139 -4.91 -49.69 8.50
CA GLY A 139 -4.61 -50.71 9.49
C GLY A 139 -4.54 -52.09 8.83
N GLY A 140 -3.39 -52.76 8.95
CA GLY A 140 -3.28 -54.22 8.99
C GLY A 140 -2.90 -54.94 7.68
N GLY A 141 -1.66 -55.43 7.60
CA GLY A 141 -1.23 -56.46 6.64
C GLY A 141 0.29 -56.58 6.61
N GLY A 142 0.82 -57.64 7.24
CA GLY A 142 2.24 -57.73 7.59
C GLY A 142 3.22 -58.09 6.47
N GLY A 143 4.50 -58.04 6.84
CA GLY A 143 5.55 -58.89 6.28
C GLY A 143 6.54 -58.22 5.33
N THR A 144 7.81 -58.26 5.74
CA THR A 144 9.05 -58.28 4.95
C THR A 144 9.67 -56.93 4.51
N TYR A 145 10.99 -57.00 4.49
CA TYR A 145 12.01 -55.98 4.74
C TYR A 145 12.47 -55.31 3.43
N MET A 146 12.88 -54.04 3.45
CA MET A 146 14.03 -53.50 2.70
C MET A 146 14.32 -52.02 3.07
N GLU A 147 15.60 -51.78 3.39
CA GLU A 147 16.46 -50.61 3.17
C GLU A 147 15.89 -49.16 3.11
N GLY A 148 16.30 -48.36 4.10
CA GLY A 148 16.88 -47.00 3.95
C GLY A 148 16.04 -45.86 3.34
N TYR A 149 15.48 -44.99 4.19
CA TYR A 149 15.10 -43.62 3.82
C TYR A 149 15.62 -42.63 4.87
N ASP A 150 16.58 -41.79 4.45
CA ASP A 150 17.13 -40.67 5.22
C ASP A 150 16.22 -39.43 5.03
N PRO A 151 15.64 -38.85 6.09
CA PRO A 151 14.67 -37.77 5.97
C PRO A 151 15.28 -36.36 5.75
N ASN A 152 16.61 -36.21 5.53
CA ASN A 152 17.23 -34.89 5.46
C ASN A 152 17.80 -34.47 4.08
N ALA A 153 17.12 -34.79 2.98
CA ALA A 153 17.44 -34.21 1.67
C ALA A 153 16.61 -32.93 1.41
N ASN A 154 17.03 -31.81 1.97
CA ASN A 154 16.57 -30.47 1.57
C ASN A 154 17.23 -30.07 0.23
N TYR A 155 16.37 -29.69 -0.73
CA TYR A 155 16.56 -28.73 -1.83
C TYR A 155 17.91 -28.72 -2.58
N TYR A 156 17.88 -29.09 -3.86
CA TYR A 156 18.20 -28.21 -5.02
C TYR A 156 18.18 -29.05 -6.30
N THR A 157 17.07 -29.07 -7.02
CA THR A 157 17.12 -29.24 -8.48
C THR A 157 16.18 -28.21 -9.10
N ASN A 158 16.79 -27.08 -9.42
CA ASN A 158 16.21 -26.02 -10.23
C ASN A 158 16.10 -26.58 -11.66
N ASP A 159 14.88 -26.73 -12.16
CA ASP A 159 14.63 -27.02 -13.58
C ASP A 159 15.04 -25.79 -14.40
N SER A 160 16.25 -25.82 -14.94
CA SER A 160 16.63 -24.96 -16.05
C SER A 160 16.15 -25.58 -17.35
N TYR A 161 15.05 -25.04 -17.88
CA TYR A 161 14.78 -25.04 -19.32
C TYR A 161 16.02 -24.49 -20.06
N TRP A 162 16.42 -25.12 -21.17
CA TRP A 162 16.86 -24.52 -22.45
C TRP A 162 17.76 -25.49 -23.25
N ALA A 163 17.34 -25.72 -24.52
CA ALA A 163 18.10 -26.23 -25.67
C ALA A 163 18.61 -27.69 -25.58
N GLY A 164 18.35 -28.59 -26.53
CA GLY A 164 18.16 -28.38 -27.95
C GLY A 164 19.19 -29.25 -28.68
N SER A 165 18.70 -30.26 -29.41
CA SER A 165 19.31 -30.94 -30.57
C SER A 165 20.71 -31.56 -30.43
N GLY A 166 20.80 -32.84 -30.79
CA GLY A 166 22.00 -33.65 -30.64
C GLY A 166 23.19 -33.23 -31.51
N TYR A 167 24.34 -33.85 -31.23
CA TYR A 167 25.20 -34.49 -32.23
C TYR A 167 26.00 -35.61 -31.55
N HIS A 168 26.06 -36.72 -32.29
CA HIS A 168 26.91 -37.89 -32.16
C HIS A 168 28.39 -37.49 -32.34
N TYR A 169 29.28 -38.02 -31.49
CA TYR A 169 30.69 -38.19 -31.82
C TYR A 169 31.19 -39.49 -31.18
N ASP A 170 31.66 -40.39 -32.04
CA ASP A 170 32.39 -41.62 -31.71
C ASP A 170 33.76 -41.31 -31.07
N ASP A 171 34.15 -42.12 -30.11
CA ASP A 171 35.46 -42.81 -30.04
C ASP A 171 35.36 -44.01 -29.08
#